data_AF-A0AA35Y9I5-F1
#
_entry.id   AF-A0AA35Y9I5-F1
#
_cell.length_a   1.000
_cell.length_b   1.000
_cell.length_c   1.000
_cell.angle_alpha   90.00
_cell.angle_beta   90.00
_cell.angle_gamma   90.00
#
_symmetry.space_group_name_H-M   'P 1'
#
loop_
_entity.id
_entity.type
_entity.pdbx_description
1 polymer ?
#
loop_
_entity_poly.entity_id
_entity_poly.type
_entity_poly.pdbx_seq_one_letter_code
_entity_poly.pdbx_strand_id
1 'polypeptide(L)'
;MSIVVEGDSRTGKTTWARSLGPHNYLCGHYDISPKTYNNNAWYNVIDNVDPRHLKHFKSFMGAKSDWLYNRRYGKPFKVKGGIPTIFLCNPGPNSSYKEFLDEDKNAAIKSWALGNAIFAFLTQPLFIPCSLPSQANQEEATEEEEDCLL
;
A
#
# COMPACT_ATOMS: atom_id res chain seq x y z
N MET A 1 11.16 11.91 -0.63
CA MET A 1 10.61 11.54 -1.96
C MET A 1 9.62 10.40 -1.75
N SER A 2 8.41 10.51 -2.26
CA SER A 2 7.35 9.48 -2.14
C SER A 2 7.10 8.79 -3.50
N ILE A 3 6.26 7.76 -3.54
CA ILE A 3 5.85 7.11 -4.79
C ILE A 3 4.34 6.85 -4.80
N VAL A 4 3.71 7.10 -5.93
CA VAL A 4 2.33 6.71 -6.23
C VAL A 4 2.39 5.54 -7.22
N VAL A 5 1.79 4.42 -6.85
CA VAL A 5 1.68 3.23 -7.70
C VAL A 5 0.21 2.99 -8.01
N GLU A 6 -0.17 3.24 -9.25
CA GLU A 6 -1.50 3.00 -9.76
C GLU A 6 -1.53 1.73 -10.61
N GLY A 7 -2.58 0.93 -10.49
CA GLY A 7 -2.79 -0.23 -11.35
C GLY A 7 -4.06 -0.98 -10.95
N ASP A 8 -4.51 -1.93 -11.75
CA ASP A 8 -5.73 -2.67 -11.44
C ASP A 8 -5.66 -3.51 -10.16
N SER A 9 -6.82 -3.99 -9.71
CA SER A 9 -6.88 -4.97 -8.63
C SER A 9 -6.08 -6.23 -8.98
N ARG A 10 -5.53 -6.89 -7.96
CA ARG A 10 -4.73 -8.14 -8.09
C ARG A 10 -3.42 -7.99 -8.87
N THR A 11 -2.87 -6.78 -8.95
CA THR A 11 -1.52 -6.51 -9.50
C THR A 11 -0.38 -6.70 -8.49
N GLY A 12 -0.67 -7.09 -7.23
CA GLY A 12 0.35 -7.33 -6.21
C GLY A 12 0.89 -6.07 -5.51
N LYS A 13 0.38 -4.87 -5.83
CA LYS A 13 0.78 -3.57 -5.25
C LYS A 13 0.89 -3.58 -3.73
N THR A 14 -0.19 -3.99 -3.05
CA THR A 14 -0.26 -4.01 -1.59
C THR A 14 0.76 -4.96 -0.97
N THR A 15 0.89 -6.17 -1.51
CA THR A 15 1.85 -7.16 -1.03
C THR A 15 3.28 -6.67 -1.20
N TRP A 16 3.61 -6.14 -2.38
CA TRP A 16 4.93 -5.56 -2.66
C TRP A 16 5.25 -4.39 -1.74
N ALA A 17 4.34 -3.43 -1.58
CA ALA A 17 4.58 -2.25 -0.75
C ALA A 17 4.80 -2.63 0.72
N ARG A 18 4.06 -3.62 1.23
CA ARG A 18 4.15 -4.06 2.63
C ARG A 18 5.34 -4.99 2.90
N SER A 19 6.02 -5.51 1.88
CA SER A 19 7.16 -6.43 2.06
C SER A 19 8.51 -5.73 2.17
N LEU A 20 8.60 -4.41 1.96
CA LEU A 20 9.88 -3.69 1.88
C LEU A 20 10.55 -3.44 3.26
N GLY A 21 9.80 -3.49 4.36
CA GLY A 21 10.33 -3.32 5.71
C GLY A 21 9.31 -2.82 6.74
N PRO A 22 9.75 -2.35 7.92
CA PRO A 22 8.88 -1.78 8.95
C PRO A 22 8.10 -0.56 8.43
N HIS A 23 6.77 -0.64 8.44
CA HIS A 23 5.91 0.39 7.85
C HIS A 23 4.65 0.65 8.66
N ASN A 24 4.08 1.84 8.46
CA ASN A 24 2.70 2.12 8.81
C ASN A 24 1.80 1.72 7.63
N TYR A 25 0.74 0.97 7.88
CA TYR A 25 -0.26 0.63 6.87
C TYR A 25 -1.57 1.37 7.15
N LEU A 26 -1.95 2.25 6.24
CA LEU A 26 -3.09 3.16 6.35
C LEU A 26 -4.06 2.87 5.19
N CYS A 27 -5.24 2.35 5.47
CA CYS A 27 -6.23 2.01 4.44
C CYS A 27 -7.64 2.48 4.83
N GLY A 28 -8.47 2.83 3.84
CA GLY A 28 -9.86 3.23 4.05
C GLY A 28 -10.02 4.38 5.06
N HIS A 29 -10.72 4.13 6.18
CA HIS A 29 -10.80 5.06 7.32
C HIS A 29 -9.52 5.00 8.18
N TYR A 30 -8.40 5.41 7.59
CA TYR A 30 -7.10 5.36 8.26
C TYR A 30 -7.11 6.13 9.59
N ASP A 31 -6.59 5.49 10.64
CA ASP A 31 -6.37 6.12 11.94
C ASP A 31 -4.87 6.34 12.14
N ILE A 32 -4.49 7.58 12.43
CA ILE A 32 -3.12 7.95 12.74
C ILE A 32 -2.89 8.15 14.23
N SER A 33 -3.84 7.77 15.08
CA SER A 33 -3.69 7.85 16.54
C SER A 33 -2.43 7.15 17.05
N PRO A 34 -1.91 7.52 18.24
CA PRO A 34 -0.71 6.88 18.79
C PRO A 34 -0.83 5.37 19.03
N LYS A 35 -2.04 4.81 18.96
CA LYS A 35 -2.28 3.37 19.06
C LYS A 35 -1.97 2.62 17.76
N THR A 36 -2.15 3.28 16.62
CA THR A 36 -2.04 2.67 15.29
C THR A 36 -0.81 3.15 14.54
N TYR A 37 -0.40 4.41 14.74
CA TYR A 37 0.72 5.01 14.04
C TYR A 37 2.04 4.79 14.79
N ASN A 38 2.99 4.14 14.13
CA ASN A 38 4.32 3.89 14.66
C ASN A 38 5.33 4.94 14.16
N ASN A 39 5.84 5.76 15.08
CA ASN A 39 6.89 6.74 14.79
C ASN A 39 8.28 6.10 14.51
N ASN A 40 8.43 4.80 14.70
CA ASN A 40 9.67 4.07 14.35
C ASN A 40 9.59 3.37 12.98
N ALA A 41 8.47 3.52 12.25
CA ALA A 41 8.35 3.01 10.89
C ALA A 41 9.35 3.69 9.94
N TRP A 42 9.80 2.94 8.93
CA TRP A 42 10.70 3.46 7.89
C TRP A 42 9.92 4.20 6.80
N TYR A 43 8.68 3.80 6.54
CA TYR A 43 7.81 4.40 5.52
C TYR A 43 6.33 4.21 5.86
N ASN A 44 5.47 4.93 5.16
CA ASN A 44 4.03 4.72 5.19
C ASN A 44 3.55 4.04 3.91
N VAL A 45 2.52 3.23 4.01
CA VAL A 45 1.73 2.70 2.90
C VAL A 45 0.32 3.23 3.05
N ILE A 46 -0.15 4.01 2.07
CA ILE A 46 -1.53 4.49 1.99
C ILE A 46 -2.21 3.71 0.88
N ASP A 47 -3.12 2.82 1.25
CA ASP A 47 -3.77 1.90 0.32
C ASP A 47 -5.26 2.21 0.17
N ASN A 48 -5.67 2.43 -1.08
CA ASN A 48 -7.07 2.56 -1.48
C ASN A 48 -7.81 3.70 -0.73
N VAL A 49 -7.12 4.84 -0.57
CA VAL A 49 -7.66 6.07 0.02
C VAL A 49 -7.87 7.12 -1.08
N ASP A 50 -9.11 7.62 -1.20
CA ASP A 50 -9.45 8.70 -2.13
C ASP A 50 -8.56 9.93 -1.86
N PRO A 51 -7.80 10.44 -2.85
CA PRO A 51 -6.92 11.60 -2.67
C PRO A 51 -7.68 12.86 -2.21
N ARG A 52 -8.98 12.98 -2.47
CA ARG A 52 -9.83 14.10 -2.02
C ARG A 52 -10.09 14.08 -0.52
N HIS A 53 -10.04 12.89 0.10
CA HIS A 53 -10.27 12.68 1.52
C HIS A 53 -8.99 12.44 2.32
N LEU A 54 -7.83 12.46 1.64
CA LEU A 54 -6.55 12.31 2.31
C LEU A 54 -6.14 13.62 3.02
N LYS A 55 -6.43 13.67 4.32
CA LYS A 55 -5.94 14.73 5.20
C LYS A 55 -4.42 14.70 5.25
N HIS A 56 -3.82 15.88 5.34
CA HIS A 56 -2.37 16.03 5.38
C HIS A 56 -1.64 15.45 4.15
N PHE A 57 -2.30 15.43 2.98
CA PHE A 57 -1.71 15.01 1.70
C PHE A 57 -0.29 15.53 1.48
N LYS A 58 -0.07 16.84 1.67
CA LYS A 58 1.25 17.46 1.50
C LYS A 58 2.28 17.00 2.54
N SER A 59 1.85 16.63 3.74
CA SER A 59 2.75 16.09 4.77
C SER A 59 3.21 14.69 4.42
N PHE A 60 2.27 13.81 4.03
CA PHE A 60 2.60 12.44 3.60
C PHE A 60 3.43 12.42 2.32
N MET A 61 2.99 13.12 1.28
CA MET A 61 3.64 13.06 -0.03
C MET A 61 4.99 13.77 -0.03
N GLY A 62 5.08 14.92 0.63
CA GLY A 62 6.30 15.72 0.68
C GLY A 62 7.34 15.18 1.65
N ALA A 63 7.02 14.12 2.41
CA ALA A 63 7.84 13.65 3.53
C ALA A 63 8.25 14.83 4.44
N LYS A 64 7.30 15.73 4.74
CA LYS A 64 7.59 16.93 5.54
C LYS A 64 8.13 16.53 6.91
N SER A 65 8.93 17.38 7.52
CA SER A 65 9.34 17.24 8.93
C SER A 65 8.13 17.01 9.83
N ASP A 66 8.38 16.49 11.03
CA ASP A 66 7.35 16.20 12.03
C ASP A 66 6.23 17.22 12.08
N TRP A 67 4.99 16.73 12.15
CA TRP A 67 3.80 17.57 12.17
C TRP A 67 2.87 17.19 13.32
N LEU A 68 2.02 18.14 13.72
CA LEU A 68 1.00 17.91 14.74
C LEU A 68 -0.29 17.43 14.09
N TYR A 69 -0.85 16.34 14.62
CA TYR A 69 -2.19 15.91 14.27
C TYR A 69 -3.18 16.37 15.34
N ASN A 70 -4.09 17.25 14.92
CA ASN A 70 -5.17 17.76 15.76
C ASN A 70 -6.33 16.77 15.74
N ARG A 71 -6.55 16.09 16.86
CA ARG A 71 -7.74 15.24 17.04
C ARG A 71 -8.93 16.09 17.44
N ARG A 72 -10.13 15.66 17.03
CA ARG A 72 -11.40 16.31 17.42
C ARG A 72 -11.57 16.38 18.95
N TYR A 73 -11.05 15.38 19.67
CA TYR A 73 -11.05 15.32 21.12
C TYR A 73 -9.66 14.94 21.64
N GLY A 74 -9.25 15.59 22.72
CA GLY A 74 -7.96 15.35 23.39
C GLY A 74 -6.80 16.19 22.84
N LYS A 75 -5.61 15.98 23.42
CA LYS A 75 -4.41 16.74 23.04
C LYS A 75 -3.95 16.35 21.63
N PRO A 76 -3.50 17.32 20.81
CA PRO A 76 -2.74 17.04 19.60
C PRO A 76 -1.54 16.16 19.95
N PHE A 77 -1.13 15.32 19.00
CA PHE A 77 0.12 14.57 19.15
C PHE A 77 0.96 14.72 17.90
N LYS A 78 2.26 14.47 18.10
CA LYS A 78 3.28 14.62 17.09
C LYS A 78 3.37 13.33 16.25
N VAL A 79 3.14 13.49 14.95
CA VAL A 79 3.38 12.46 13.95
C VAL A 79 4.80 12.68 13.43
N LYS A 80 5.63 11.63 13.49
CA LYS A 80 6.97 11.70 12.93
C LYS A 80 6.88 11.85 11.42
N GLY A 81 7.54 12.88 10.92
CA GLY A 81 7.66 13.15 9.51
C GLY A 81 9.01 12.73 8.96
N GLY A 82 9.35 13.23 7.78
CA GLY A 82 10.62 12.92 7.11
C GLY A 82 10.70 11.51 6.55
N ILE A 83 9.67 10.68 6.72
CA ILE A 83 9.61 9.32 6.17
C ILE A 83 8.82 9.29 4.85
N PRO A 84 9.25 8.52 3.84
CA PRO A 84 8.57 8.44 2.55
C PRO A 84 7.22 7.73 2.67
N THR A 85 6.34 7.99 1.69
CA THR A 85 5.03 7.34 1.60
C THR A 85 4.89 6.63 0.25
N ILE A 86 4.36 5.41 0.28
CA ILE A 86 3.93 4.64 -0.88
C ILE A 86 2.40 4.75 -0.96
N PHE A 87 1.89 5.44 -1.97
CA PHE A 87 0.45 5.56 -2.23
C PHE A 87 0.06 4.48 -3.23
N LEU A 88 -0.95 3.70 -2.90
CA LEU A 88 -1.49 2.66 -3.77
C LEU A 88 -2.92 3.03 -4.13
N CYS A 89 -3.20 3.04 -5.43
CA CYS A 89 -4.54 3.31 -5.94
C CYS A 89 -4.87 2.43 -7.14
N ASN A 90 -6.17 2.31 -7.41
CA ASN A 90 -6.66 1.72 -8.64
C ASN A 90 -7.01 2.86 -9.62
N PRO A 91 -7.00 2.60 -10.93
CA PRO A 91 -7.56 3.54 -11.89
C PRO A 91 -9.05 3.77 -11.61
N GLY A 92 -9.58 4.89 -12.11
CA GLY A 92 -10.99 5.22 -12.04
C GLY A 92 -11.36 6.28 -11.01
N PRO A 93 -12.64 6.72 -11.06
CA PRO A 93 -13.11 7.86 -10.31
C PRO A 93 -13.03 7.60 -8.81
N ASN A 94 -12.55 8.58 -8.06
CA ASN A 94 -12.41 8.52 -6.60
C ASN A 94 -11.34 7.57 -6.06
N SER A 95 -10.51 6.99 -6.92
CA SER A 95 -9.32 6.23 -6.52
C SER A 95 -8.05 6.79 -7.15
N SER A 96 -8.10 7.11 -8.46
CA SER A 96 -6.92 7.50 -9.22
C SER A 96 -6.33 8.85 -8.75
N TYR A 97 -5.06 8.83 -8.39
CA TYR A 97 -4.28 10.04 -8.14
C TYR A 97 -4.00 10.78 -9.44
N LYS A 98 -3.86 10.06 -10.56
CA LYS A 98 -3.66 10.67 -11.88
C LYS A 98 -4.89 11.50 -12.28
N GLU A 99 -6.08 10.90 -12.26
CA GLU A 99 -7.32 11.61 -12.59
C GLU A 99 -7.54 12.80 -11.65
N PHE A 100 -7.35 12.60 -10.33
CA PHE A 100 -7.48 13.69 -9.35
C PHE A 100 -6.53 14.86 -9.64
N LEU A 101 -5.25 14.60 -9.93
CA LEU A 101 -4.27 15.64 -10.20
C LEU A 101 -4.47 16.29 -11.58
N ASP A 102 -5.04 15.56 -12.54
CA ASP A 102 -5.34 16.07 -13.89
C ASP A 102 -6.55 17.03 -13.93
N GLU A 103 -7.36 17.12 -12.86
CA GLU A 103 -8.44 18.12 -12.74
C GLU A 103 -7.88 19.57 -12.77
N ASP A 104 -8.47 20.48 -13.55
CA ASP A 104 -7.96 21.86 -13.75
C ASP A 104 -7.74 22.63 -12.43
N LYS A 105 -8.67 22.48 -11.49
CA LYS A 105 -8.58 23.11 -10.16
C LYS A 105 -7.37 22.64 -9.35
N ASN A 106 -6.78 21.50 -9.71
CA ASN A 106 -5.66 20.87 -9.03
C ASN A 106 -4.31 21.13 -9.71
N ALA A 107 -4.22 22.01 -10.72
CA ALA A 107 -2.97 22.30 -11.43
C ALA A 107 -1.79 22.65 -10.49
N ALA A 108 -2.03 23.46 -9.46
CA ALA A 108 -1.01 23.83 -8.49
C ALA A 108 -0.56 22.65 -7.61
N ILE A 109 -1.48 21.78 -7.18
CA ILE A 109 -1.13 20.60 -6.38
C ILE A 109 -0.45 19.54 -7.24
N LYS A 110 -0.81 19.41 -8.53
CA LYS A 110 -0.14 18.56 -9.51
C LYS A 110 1.31 18.96 -9.71
N SER A 111 1.58 20.23 -10.00
CA SER A 111 2.95 20.73 -10.15
C SER A 111 3.81 20.44 -8.90
N TRP A 112 3.24 20.67 -7.71
CA TRP A 112 3.91 20.33 -6.46
C TRP A 112 4.12 18.82 -6.28
N ALA A 113 3.10 17.99 -6.58
CA ALA A 113 3.16 16.55 -6.42
C ALA A 113 4.21 15.90 -7.32
N LEU A 114 4.32 16.34 -8.58
CA LEU A 114 5.33 15.87 -9.53
C LEU A 114 6.77 16.13 -9.07
N GLY A 115 7.01 17.17 -8.27
CA GLY A 115 8.32 17.43 -7.67
C GLY A 115 8.61 16.64 -6.38
N ASN A 116 7.60 16.01 -5.77
CA ASN A 116 7.71 15.35 -4.46
C ASN A 116 7.44 13.84 -4.50
N ALA A 117 6.87 13.34 -5.59
CA ALA A 117 6.55 11.93 -5.76
C ALA A 117 6.82 11.44 -7.19
N ILE A 118 7.25 10.19 -7.27
CA ILE A 118 7.33 9.42 -8.52
C ILE A 118 5.96 8.78 -8.78
N PHE A 119 5.51 8.75 -10.03
CA PHE A 119 4.26 8.11 -10.43
C PHE A 119 4.57 6.90 -11.31
N ALA A 120 4.09 5.73 -10.89
CA ALA A 120 4.25 4.47 -11.60
C ALA A 120 2.87 3.89 -11.93
N PHE A 121 2.66 3.54 -13.21
CA PHE A 121 1.40 3.00 -13.71
C PHE A 121 1.62 1.56 -14.17
N LEU A 122 0.99 0.62 -13.49
CA LEU A 122 1.13 -0.80 -13.75
C LEU A 122 0.05 -1.26 -14.72
N THR A 123 0.48 -1.88 -15.82
CA THR A 123 -0.39 -2.57 -16.79
C THR A 123 -0.41 -4.09 -16.56
N GLN A 124 0.48 -4.61 -15.71
CA GLN A 124 0.64 -6.02 -15.41
C GLN A 124 0.95 -6.24 -13.91
N PRO A 125 0.72 -7.44 -13.36
CA PRO A 125 1.09 -7.76 -11.99
C PRO A 125 2.59 -7.62 -11.72
N LEU A 126 2.95 -7.18 -10.50
CA LEU A 126 4.34 -7.05 -10.06
C LEU A 126 5.07 -8.39 -9.88
N PHE A 127 4.30 -9.45 -9.66
CA PHE A 127 4.81 -10.81 -9.54
C PHE A 127 3.71 -11.81 -9.90
N ILE A 128 4.12 -12.97 -10.41
CA ILE A 128 3.23 -14.10 -10.65
C ILE A 128 3.31 -14.98 -9.40
N PRO A 129 2.19 -15.30 -8.72
CA PRO A 129 2.20 -16.29 -7.65
C PRO A 129 2.70 -17.61 -8.23
N CYS A 130 3.82 -18.11 -7.73
CA CYS A 130 4.28 -19.45 -8.09
C CYS A 130 3.26 -20.43 -7.53
N SER A 131 2.43 -21.02 -8.40
CA SER A 131 1.63 -22.17 -8.01
C SER A 131 2.58 -23.33 -7.79
N LEU A 132 2.88 -23.64 -6.53
CA LEU A 132 3.45 -24.94 -6.18
C LEU A 132 2.53 -26.02 -6.78
N PRO A 133 3.06 -27.08 -7.41
CA PRO A 133 2.21 -28.19 -7.82
C PRO A 133 1.51 -28.71 -6.56
N SER A 134 0.18 -28.72 -6.61
CA SER A 134 -0.68 -29.35 -5.63
C SER A 134 -0.20 -30.79 -5.43
N GLN A 135 0.18 -31.16 -4.20
CA GLN A 135 0.32 -32.57 -3.83
C GLN A 135 -1.06 -33.21 -3.95
N ALA A 136 -1.34 -33.75 -5.13
CA ALA A 136 -2.46 -34.63 -5.36
C ALA A 136 -2.13 -35.98 -4.71
N ASN A 137 -2.96 -36.37 -3.74
CA ASN A 137 -3.27 -37.71 -3.25
C ASN A 137 -2.19 -38.79 -3.41
N GLN A 138 -1.56 -39.18 -2.29
CA GLN A 138 -1.12 -40.56 -2.13
C GLN A 138 -2.36 -41.39 -1.77
N GLU A 139 -2.95 -42.05 -2.77
CA GLU A 139 -3.89 -43.16 -2.54
C GLU A 139 -3.08 -44.42 -2.16
N GLU A 140 -3.53 -45.06 -1.08
CA GLU A 140 -3.09 -46.36 -0.61
C GLU A 140 -3.23 -47.42 -1.71
N ALA A 141 -2.19 -48.22 -1.92
CA ALA A 141 -2.30 -49.55 -2.50
C ALA A 141 -1.78 -50.55 -1.46
N THR A 142 -2.71 -51.31 -0.92
CA THR A 142 -2.57 -52.51 -0.12
C THR A 142 -1.72 -53.58 -0.83
N GLU A 143 -0.68 -54.09 -0.18
CA GLU A 143 -0.01 -55.34 -0.56
C GLU A 143 -0.52 -56.47 0.37
N GLU A 144 -1.55 -57.17 -0.08
CA GLU A 144 -1.76 -58.58 0.26
C GLU A 144 -1.10 -59.41 -0.84
N GLU A 145 0.10 -59.92 -0.61
CA GLU A 145 0.70 -61.01 -1.40
C GLU A 145 1.78 -61.75 -0.60
N GLU A 146 1.41 -62.27 0.58
CA GLU A 146 2.19 -63.26 1.31
C GLU A 146 1.63 -64.66 1.03
N ASP A 147 1.72 -65.10 -0.24
CA ASP A 147 1.66 -66.53 -0.58
C ASP A 147 2.18 -66.80 -2.02
N CYS A 148 3.51 -66.87 -2.19
CA CYS A 148 4.14 -67.81 -3.13
C CYS A 148 5.68 -67.82 -3.03
N LEU A 149 6.18 -68.97 -2.55
CA LEU A 149 7.45 -69.63 -2.90
C LEU A 149 8.71 -69.37 -2.05
N LEU A 150 8.97 -70.41 -1.23
CA LEU A 150 10.24 -71.03 -0.79
C LEU A 150 10.82 -70.64 0.57
#